data_AF-A0A127FBN4-F1
#
_entry.id   AF-A0A127FBN4-F1
#
_cell.length_a   1.000
_cell.length_b   1.000
_cell.length_c   1.000
_cell.angle_alpha   90.00
_cell.angle_beta   90.00
_cell.angle_gamma   90.00
#
_symmetry.space_group_name_H-M   'P 1'
#
loop_
_entity.id
_entity.type
_entity.pdbx_description
1 polymer ?
#
loop_
_entity_poly.entity_id
_entity_poly.type
_entity_poly.pdbx_seq_one_letter_code
_entity_poly.pdbx_strand_id
1 'polypeptide(L)'
;MDNSTYGLPAWQLAALSGTHIDTARRWKRAGQIPRQAAALISIRLHGELGTIDPEFEGFIIRRGSIWTPENAEIRPGELRAIPYRSQQIRELD
;
A
#
# COMPACT_ATOMS: atom_id res chain seq x y z
N MET A 1 14.40 -2.52 -13.95
CA MET A 1 13.94 -3.89 -13.63
C MET A 1 13.26 -3.82 -12.29
N ASP A 2 11.98 -4.16 -12.24
CA ASP A 2 11.16 -4.08 -11.04
C ASP A 2 11.63 -5.15 -10.05
N ASN A 3 12.29 -4.71 -8.97
CA ASN A 3 13.08 -5.58 -8.08
C ASN A 3 12.22 -6.27 -7.00
N SER A 4 10.91 -6.34 -7.21
CA SER A 4 9.91 -6.74 -6.20
C SER A 4 10.00 -8.21 -5.73
N THR A 5 10.75 -9.07 -6.43
CA THR A 5 11.01 -10.47 -6.00
C THR A 5 12.29 -10.68 -5.20
N TYR A 6 13.27 -9.77 -5.31
CA TYR A 6 14.63 -10.07 -4.89
C TYR A 6 14.71 -10.07 -3.36
N GLY A 7 15.18 -11.19 -2.78
CA GLY A 7 15.26 -11.38 -1.33
C GLY A 7 14.05 -12.04 -0.66
N LEU A 8 12.88 -12.11 -1.31
CA LEU A 8 11.70 -12.76 -0.73
C LEU A 8 11.63 -14.26 -1.09
N PRO A 9 11.40 -15.17 -0.13
CA PRO A 9 11.10 -16.56 -0.43
C PRO A 9 9.69 -16.71 -1.03
N ALA A 10 9.48 -17.75 -1.84
CA ALA A 10 8.23 -17.94 -2.56
C ALA A 10 6.99 -18.04 -1.64
N TRP A 11 7.15 -18.59 -0.42
CA TRP A 11 6.06 -18.66 0.54
C TRP A 11 5.63 -17.28 1.05
N GLN A 12 6.57 -16.33 1.18
CA GLN A 12 6.27 -14.98 1.60
C GLN A 12 5.58 -14.21 0.47
N LEU A 13 6.01 -14.40 -0.78
CA LEU A 13 5.32 -13.86 -1.95
C LEU A 13 3.87 -14.38 -2.03
N ALA A 14 3.66 -15.69 -1.84
CA ALA A 14 2.33 -16.29 -1.82
C ALA A 14 1.45 -15.68 -0.71
N ALA A 15 1.98 -15.56 0.51
CA ALA A 15 1.26 -14.96 1.63
C ALA A 15 0.89 -13.48 1.41
N LEU A 16 1.83 -12.68 0.89
CA LEU A 16 1.61 -11.25 0.66
C LEU A 16 0.67 -10.97 -0.52
N SER A 17 0.74 -11.78 -1.57
CA SER A 17 -0.07 -11.61 -2.78
C SER A 17 -1.41 -12.37 -2.75
N GLY A 18 -1.61 -13.29 -1.79
CA GLY A 18 -2.78 -14.16 -1.75
C GLY A 18 -2.82 -15.22 -2.87
N THR A 19 -1.68 -15.53 -3.49
CA THR A 19 -1.60 -16.50 -4.60
C THR A 19 -1.10 -17.87 -4.15
N HIS A 20 -1.32 -18.90 -4.98
CA HIS A 20 -0.80 -20.23 -4.72
C HIS A 20 0.74 -20.27 -4.73
N ILE A 21 1.34 -21.12 -3.90
CA ILE A 21 2.81 -21.23 -3.77
C ILE A 21 3.51 -21.53 -5.10
N ASP A 22 2.88 -22.32 -5.98
CA ASP A 22 3.47 -22.66 -7.28
C ASP A 22 3.47 -21.48 -8.25
N THR A 23 2.48 -20.58 -8.15
CA THR A 23 2.45 -19.31 -8.89
C THR A 23 3.60 -18.42 -8.42
N ALA A 24 3.78 -18.27 -7.10
CA ALA A 24 4.90 -17.52 -6.54
C ALA A 24 6.28 -18.11 -6.93
N ARG A 25 6.42 -19.45 -6.93
CA ARG A 25 7.62 -20.14 -7.42
C ARG A 25 7.85 -19.88 -8.91
N ARG A 26 6.79 -19.86 -9.72
CA ARG A 26 6.88 -19.55 -11.16
C ARG A 26 7.37 -18.13 -11.37
N TRP A 27 6.84 -17.16 -10.64
CA TRP A 27 7.31 -15.77 -10.69
C TRP A 27 8.79 -15.65 -10.34
N LYS A 28 9.26 -16.31 -9.26
CA LYS A 28 10.70 -16.33 -8.91
C LYS A 28 11.56 -16.95 -10.01
N ARG A 29 11.13 -18.05 -10.62
CA ARG A 29 11.88 -18.70 -11.72
C ARG A 29 11.92 -17.84 -12.97
N ALA A 30 10.82 -17.16 -13.29
CA ALA A 30 10.74 -16.26 -14.44
C ALA A 30 11.41 -14.90 -14.19
N GLY A 31 11.69 -14.54 -12.93
CA GLY A 31 12.17 -13.21 -12.56
C GLY A 31 11.15 -12.11 -12.82
N GLN A 32 9.85 -12.45 -12.85
CA GLN A 32 8.77 -11.54 -13.22
C GLN A 32 7.54 -11.77 -12.33
N ILE A 33 7.03 -10.69 -11.74
CA ILE A 33 5.74 -10.66 -11.02
C ILE A 33 4.77 -9.76 -11.82
N PRO A 34 3.48 -10.13 -11.94
CA PRO A 34 2.46 -9.24 -12.48
C PRO A 34 2.37 -7.92 -11.71
N ARG A 35 2.24 -6.80 -12.41
CA ARG A 35 2.26 -5.45 -11.81
C ARG A 35 1.30 -5.30 -10.61
N GLN A 36 0.10 -5.88 -10.70
CA GLN A 36 -0.90 -5.82 -9.63
C GLN A 36 -0.42 -6.55 -8.36
N ALA A 37 0.23 -7.70 -8.52
CA ALA A 37 0.78 -8.45 -7.39
C ALA A 37 2.02 -7.73 -6.82
N ALA A 38 2.85 -7.12 -7.66
CA ALA A 38 3.99 -6.33 -7.21
C ALA A 38 3.54 -5.10 -6.39
N ALA A 39 2.52 -4.37 -6.84
CA ALA A 39 1.93 -3.26 -6.11
C ALA A 39 1.37 -3.71 -4.75
N LEU A 40 0.58 -4.80 -4.73
CA LEU A 40 0.06 -5.37 -3.48
C LEU A 40 1.17 -5.75 -2.49
N ILE A 41 2.23 -6.41 -2.97
CA ILE A 41 3.39 -6.77 -2.17
C ILE A 41 4.06 -5.51 -1.61
N SER A 42 4.26 -4.47 -2.44
CA SER A 42 4.87 -3.21 -1.99
C SER A 42 4.06 -2.55 -0.88
N ILE A 43 2.75 -2.44 -1.04
CA ILE A 43 1.85 -1.87 -0.02
C ILE A 43 1.93 -2.68 1.28
N ARG A 44 1.98 -4.02 1.20
CA ARG A 44 2.04 -4.87 2.39
C ARG A 44 3.38 -4.79 3.13
N LEU A 45 4.48 -4.54 2.42
CA LEU A 45 5.82 -4.45 3.00
C LEU A 45 6.17 -3.05 3.48
N HIS A 46 5.87 -2.04 2.66
CA HIS A 46 6.32 -0.67 2.85
C HIS A 46 5.20 0.30 3.17
N GLY A 47 3.94 -0.07 2.89
CA GLY A 47 2.79 0.81 3.08
C GLY A 47 2.60 1.84 1.96
N GLU A 48 3.44 1.84 0.93
CA GLU A 48 3.47 2.89 -0.11
C GLU A 48 2.23 2.87 -0.99
N LEU A 49 1.41 3.92 -0.87
CA LEU A 49 0.17 4.05 -1.61
C LEU A 49 0.37 4.51 -3.06
N GLY A 50 1.46 5.24 -3.34
CA GLY A 50 1.84 5.68 -4.69
C GLY A 50 2.00 4.53 -5.71
N THR A 51 2.19 3.29 -5.24
CA THR A 51 2.25 2.10 -6.10
C THR A 51 0.89 1.69 -6.67
N ILE A 52 -0.22 2.15 -6.07
CA ILE A 52 -1.59 1.96 -6.55
C ILE A 52 -1.94 3.07 -7.54
N ASP A 53 -1.72 4.31 -7.13
CA ASP A 53 -2.10 5.51 -7.86
C ASP A 53 -1.07 6.62 -7.58
N PRO A 54 -0.48 7.24 -8.62
CA PRO A 54 0.51 8.30 -8.48
C PRO A 54 0.06 9.51 -7.65
N GLU A 55 -1.25 9.80 -7.56
CA GLU A 55 -1.74 10.91 -6.73
C GLU A 55 -1.47 10.70 -5.23
N PHE A 56 -1.18 9.46 -4.82
CA PHE A 56 -0.82 9.10 -3.44
C PHE A 56 0.70 8.93 -3.25
N GLU A 57 1.53 9.49 -4.12
CA GLU A 57 2.98 9.48 -3.95
C GLU A 57 3.39 10.10 -2.60
N GLY A 58 4.29 9.43 -1.89
CA GLY A 58 4.73 9.82 -0.54
C GLY A 58 3.77 9.46 0.61
N PHE A 59 2.54 9.02 0.33
CA PHE A 59 1.65 8.52 1.37
C PHE A 59 1.97 7.07 1.76
N ILE A 60 2.00 6.80 3.08
CA ILE A 60 2.40 5.49 3.63
C ILE A 60 1.37 4.99 4.66
N ILE A 61 0.90 3.75 4.53
CA ILE A 61 0.16 3.06 5.59
C ILE A 61 1.14 2.42 6.57
N ARG A 62 1.11 2.85 7.84
CA ARG A 62 1.95 2.29 8.89
C ARG A 62 1.19 2.24 10.22
N ARG A 63 1.18 1.06 10.86
CA ARG A 63 0.55 0.83 12.18
C ARG A 63 -0.92 1.26 12.26
N GLY A 64 -1.67 1.11 11.16
CA GLY A 64 -3.10 1.45 11.11
C GLY A 64 -3.41 2.93 10.84
N SER A 65 -2.38 3.76 10.63
CA SER A 65 -2.51 5.16 10.26
C SER A 65 -1.95 5.40 8.85
N ILE A 66 -2.42 6.47 8.20
CA ILE A 66 -1.85 7.01 6.97
C ILE A 66 -0.87 8.10 7.36
N TRP A 67 0.34 8.05 6.82
CA TRP A 67 1.35 9.09 6.94
C TRP A 67 1.38 9.89 5.65
N THR A 68 1.33 11.22 5.76
CA THR A 68 1.45 12.12 4.61
C THR A 68 2.92 12.30 4.19
N PRO A 69 3.20 12.80 2.98
CA PRO A 69 4.55 13.14 2.56
C PRO A 69 5.26 14.13 3.49
N GLU A 70 4.50 15.00 4.16
CA GLU A 70 4.97 15.97 5.15
C GLU A 70 5.18 15.36 6.55
N ASN A 71 5.12 14.02 6.66
CA ASN A 71 5.28 13.26 7.88
C ASN A 71 4.21 13.53 8.95
N ALA A 72 2.99 13.90 8.53
CA ALA A 72 1.83 14.00 9.40
C ALA A 72 1.14 12.63 9.53
N GLU A 73 0.79 12.23 10.75
CA GLU A 73 -0.01 11.03 11.00
C GLU A 73 -1.49 11.37 10.90
N ILE A 74 -2.24 10.59 10.11
CA ILE A 74 -3.69 10.66 9.99
C ILE A 74 -4.27 9.30 10.39
N ARG A 75 -5.08 9.30 11.44
CA ARG A 75 -5.80 8.11 11.93
C ARG A 75 -7.12 7.91 11.19
N PRO A 76 -7.63 6.67 11.10
CA PRO A 76 -8.91 6.40 10.46
C PRO A 76 -10.10 7.20 11.03
N GLY A 77 -10.09 7.49 12.34
CA GLY A 77 -11.11 8.32 12.96
C GLY A 77 -11.09 9.77 12.47
N GLU A 78 -9.91 10.31 12.18
CA GLU A 78 -9.75 11.67 11.68
C GLU A 78 -10.22 11.80 10.24
N LEU A 79 -9.90 10.81 9.40
CA LEU A 79 -10.44 10.72 8.03
C LEU A 79 -11.97 10.69 8.03
N ARG A 80 -12.56 9.86 8.89
CA ARG A 80 -14.03 9.76 9.02
C ARG A 80 -14.67 11.03 9.56
N ALA A 81 -13.93 11.84 10.32
CA ALA A 81 -14.42 13.09 10.88
C ALA A 81 -14.42 14.26 9.88
N ILE A 82 -13.74 14.14 8.74
CA ILE A 82 -13.62 15.22 7.74
C ILE A 82 -14.99 15.78 7.33
N PRO A 83 -15.99 14.98 6.89
CA PRO A 83 -17.27 15.52 6.45
C PRO A 83 -18.00 16.31 7.54
N TYR A 84 -17.95 15.82 8.79
CA TYR A 84 -18.56 16.50 9.93
C TYR A 84 -17.89 17.84 10.23
N ARG A 85 -16.54 17.87 10.26
CA ARG A 85 -15.78 19.11 10.45
C ARG A 85 -16.06 20.12 9.34
N SER A 86 -16.13 19.66 8.09
CA SER A 86 -16.48 20.52 6.95
C SER A 86 -17.90 21.10 7.07
N GLN A 87 -18.85 20.36 7.62
CA GLN A 87 -20.20 20.87 7.88
C GLN A 87 -20.19 21.94 8.97
N GLN A 88 -19.50 21.71 10.09
CA GLN A 88 -19.40 22.70 11.17
C GLN A 88 -18.78 24.02 10.71
N ILE A 89 -17.78 23.96 9.82
CA ILE A 89 -17.17 25.17 9.24
C ILE A 89 -18.19 25.95 8.38
N ARG A 90 -18.97 25.25 7.55
CA ARG A 90 -20.01 25.89 6.72
C ARG A 90 -21.13 26.54 7.52
N GLU A 91 -21.39 26.08 8.75
CA GLU A 91 -22.39 26.67 9.64
C GLU A 91 -21.88 27.94 10.34
N LEU A 92 -20.60 28.27 10.21
CA LEU A 92 -19.97 29.49 10.74
C LEU A 92 -19.84 30.61 9.68
N ASP A 93 -20.08 30.30 8.41
CA ASP A 93 -20.13 31.24 7.27
C ASP A 93 -21.56 31.73 7.01
#